data_AF-A0A151ZJU6-F1
#
_entry.id   AF-A0A151ZJU6-F1
#
_cell.length_a   1.000
_cell.length_b   1.000
_cell.length_c   1.000
_cell.angle_alpha   90.00
_cell.angle_beta   90.00
_cell.angle_gamma   90.00
#
_symmetry.space_group_name_H-M   'P 1'
#
loop_
_entity.id
_entity.type
_entity.pdbx_description
1 polymer ?
#
loop_
_entity_poly.entity_id
_entity_poly.type
_entity_poly.pdbx_seq_one_letter_code
_entity_poly.pdbx_strand_id
1 'polypeptide(L)'
;MNNNNQTTETTTTPSSIGTSIVQPSPITQKQRDFRTWTIDEVYKWALNLDFGVTIADFLKKHDFSGKYLETITHELLVRYNMLGGHAASLLLAINKLKETTQQDLGNITQFWLTLPQANSTHDTLTLLHPLNNFKSIYVRNCYRDFVEIIKDYLKMKEDNEPKMLNFNAGLNISGDAGIGKSTFAPYLIYELQKEKYSFIYHSIHNTRYMKFPLIYYFTYDIQGNPTSSIHTSLRDIPPNDSSQKLKTIYFVDGIKPLLTTEFFTVLTNSPSAKEIYEDFRKGAPGAPNKRTVVRYMPEWSWSEIETYCSINDLNIESIKEIYYIWGGITRCYYDKL
;
A
#
# COMPACT_ATOMS: atom_id res chain seq x y z
N MET A 1 -61.24 26.01 -29.48
CA MET A 1 -61.92 24.72 -29.73
C MET A 1 -60.87 23.64 -29.74
N ASN A 2 -61.13 22.59 -28.96
CA ASN A 2 -60.26 21.47 -28.61
C ASN A 2 -59.63 20.78 -29.83
N ASN A 3 -58.38 20.32 -29.66
CA ASN A 3 -57.92 19.12 -30.32
C ASN A 3 -57.28 18.18 -29.30
N ASN A 4 -57.91 17.01 -29.21
CA ASN A 4 -57.52 15.84 -28.44
C ASN A 4 -56.19 15.29 -28.96
N ASN A 5 -55.25 14.98 -28.05
CA ASN A 5 -54.26 13.94 -28.28
C ASN A 5 -54.45 12.88 -27.19
N GLN A 6 -54.67 11.65 -27.65
CA GLN A 6 -54.78 10.44 -26.86
C GLN A 6 -53.42 10.10 -26.23
N THR A 7 -53.43 9.80 -24.93
CA THR A 7 -52.29 9.23 -24.21
C THR A 7 -52.63 7.77 -23.90
N THR A 8 -51.80 6.84 -24.38
CA THR A 8 -51.92 5.41 -24.11
C THR A 8 -51.43 5.13 -22.69
N GLU A 9 -52.33 4.66 -21.83
CA GLU A 9 -52.01 4.11 -20.51
C GLU A 9 -51.55 2.66 -20.68
N THR A 10 -50.34 2.34 -20.18
CA THR A 10 -49.91 0.95 -19.96
C THR A 10 -49.77 0.74 -18.46
N THR A 11 -50.66 -0.08 -17.94
CA THR A 11 -50.78 -0.53 -16.55
C THR A 11 -49.56 -1.33 -16.12
N THR A 12 -48.86 -0.88 -15.07
CA THR A 12 -47.84 -1.63 -14.35
C THR A 12 -48.47 -2.39 -13.17
N THR A 13 -48.44 -3.72 -13.23
CA THR A 13 -48.71 -4.59 -12.07
C THR A 13 -47.39 -4.88 -11.34
N PRO A 14 -47.32 -4.75 -10.00
CA PRO A 14 -46.08 -4.88 -9.24
C PRO A 14 -45.78 -6.35 -8.92
N SER A 15 -44.58 -6.82 -9.29
CA SER A 15 -44.08 -8.13 -8.87
C SER A 15 -42.93 -7.97 -7.88
N SER A 16 -43.25 -8.24 -6.61
CA SER A 16 -42.42 -8.89 -5.59
C SER A 16 -40.90 -8.64 -5.62
N ILE A 17 -40.46 -7.73 -4.75
CA ILE A 17 -39.07 -7.57 -4.31
C ILE A 17 -38.66 -8.84 -3.55
N GLY A 18 -37.95 -9.73 -4.23
CA GLY A 18 -37.13 -10.75 -3.60
C GLY A 18 -35.80 -10.13 -3.18
N THR A 19 -35.62 -9.95 -1.88
CA THR A 19 -34.34 -9.59 -1.26
C THR A 19 -33.36 -10.74 -1.38
N SER A 20 -32.66 -10.84 -2.52
CA SER A 20 -31.43 -11.62 -2.62
C SER A 20 -30.30 -10.83 -1.95
N ILE A 21 -30.09 -11.12 -0.67
CA ILE A 21 -28.84 -10.79 0.02
C ILE A 21 -27.74 -11.60 -0.67
N VAL A 22 -27.07 -10.99 -1.64
CA VAL A 22 -25.85 -11.53 -2.22
C VAL A 22 -24.78 -11.46 -1.12
N GLN A 23 -24.51 -12.61 -0.50
CA GLN A 23 -23.32 -12.82 0.32
C GLN A 23 -22.08 -12.47 -0.51
N PRO A 24 -21.16 -11.63 0.00
CA PRO A 24 -19.82 -11.56 -0.55
C PRO A 24 -19.09 -12.87 -0.20
N SER A 25 -18.68 -13.60 -1.24
CA SER A 25 -17.73 -14.72 -1.14
C SER A 25 -16.42 -14.29 -0.45
N PRO A 26 -15.68 -15.21 0.18
CA PRO A 26 -14.63 -14.88 1.13
C PRO A 26 -13.40 -14.35 0.39
N ILE A 27 -13.21 -13.03 0.48
CA ILE A 27 -11.98 -12.37 0.07
C ILE A 27 -10.85 -12.90 0.94
N THR A 28 -9.86 -13.50 0.28
CA THR A 28 -8.57 -13.93 0.79
C THR A 28 -7.94 -12.83 1.65
N GLN A 29 -8.05 -12.98 2.98
CA GLN A 29 -7.36 -12.12 3.95
C GLN A 29 -5.84 -12.31 3.81
N LYS A 30 -5.19 -11.48 2.98
CA LYS A 30 -3.77 -11.15 3.16
C LYS A 30 -3.62 -10.63 4.59
N GLN A 31 -2.94 -11.41 5.43
CA GLN A 31 -2.99 -11.33 6.89
C GLN A 31 -2.51 -9.96 7.41
N ARG A 32 -3.41 -9.27 8.12
CA ARG A 32 -3.07 -8.19 9.07
C ARG A 32 -2.30 -8.81 10.25
N ASP A 33 -1.41 -8.06 10.91
CA ASP A 33 -0.74 -8.48 12.14
C ASP A 33 -1.77 -8.92 13.14
N PHE A 34 -1.61 -10.17 13.52
CA PHE A 34 -2.46 -10.78 14.48
C PHE A 34 -2.45 -10.01 15.79
N ARG A 35 -1.35 -9.32 16.18
CA ARG A 35 -1.27 -8.50 17.41
C ARG A 35 -2.30 -7.39 17.53
N THR A 36 -2.85 -6.93 16.41
CA THR A 36 -3.84 -5.84 16.39
C THR A 36 -5.28 -6.35 16.30
N TRP A 37 -5.48 -7.66 16.12
CA TRP A 37 -6.80 -8.23 15.95
C TRP A 37 -7.66 -8.01 17.19
N THR A 38 -8.88 -7.57 16.95
CA THR A 38 -9.95 -7.59 17.93
C THR A 38 -10.27 -9.03 18.33
N ILE A 39 -10.98 -9.22 19.45
CA ILE A 39 -11.43 -10.55 19.90
C ILE A 39 -12.25 -11.24 18.80
N ASP A 40 -13.10 -10.51 18.08
CA ASP A 40 -13.91 -11.06 17.00
C ASP A 40 -13.08 -11.44 15.75
N GLU A 41 -12.00 -10.72 15.47
CA GLU A 41 -11.08 -11.09 14.39
C GLU A 41 -10.25 -12.33 14.75
N VAL A 42 -9.77 -12.43 15.99
CA VAL A 42 -9.11 -13.64 16.52
C VAL A 42 -10.07 -14.83 16.46
N TYR A 43 -11.33 -14.64 16.85
CA TYR A 43 -12.36 -15.67 16.77
C TYR A 43 -12.55 -16.17 15.33
N LYS A 44 -12.76 -15.26 14.38
CA LYS A 44 -12.93 -15.61 12.96
C LYS A 44 -11.71 -16.31 12.37
N TRP A 45 -10.50 -15.89 12.75
CA TRP A 45 -9.27 -16.57 12.36
C TRP A 45 -9.21 -18.00 12.91
N ALA A 46 -9.48 -18.16 14.21
CA ALA A 46 -9.40 -19.43 14.91
C ALA A 46 -10.38 -20.48 14.39
N LEU A 47 -11.54 -20.07 13.87
CA LEU A 47 -12.51 -20.97 13.23
C LEU A 47 -11.94 -21.74 12.04
N ASN A 48 -10.87 -21.24 11.40
CA ASN A 48 -10.24 -21.89 10.26
C ASN A 48 -9.09 -22.84 10.64
N LEU A 49 -8.84 -23.06 11.93
CA LEU A 49 -7.79 -23.96 12.42
C LEU A 49 -8.32 -25.39 12.56
N ASP A 50 -7.40 -26.36 12.66
CA ASP A 50 -7.74 -27.69 13.15
C ASP A 50 -8.29 -27.56 14.59
N PHE A 51 -9.47 -28.15 14.83
CA PHE A 51 -10.28 -27.94 16.03
C PHE A 51 -10.83 -26.51 16.21
N GLY A 52 -11.04 -25.79 15.09
CA GLY A 52 -11.30 -24.36 15.06
C GLY A 52 -12.47 -23.88 15.90
N VAL A 53 -13.58 -24.61 16.00
CA VAL A 53 -14.73 -24.23 16.85
C VAL A 53 -14.32 -24.19 18.33
N THR A 54 -13.72 -25.27 18.82
CA THR A 54 -13.25 -25.38 20.22
C THR A 54 -12.20 -24.33 20.55
N ILE A 55 -11.27 -24.08 19.64
CA ILE A 55 -10.21 -23.07 19.82
C ILE A 55 -10.79 -21.65 19.78
N ALA A 56 -11.68 -21.35 18.85
CA ALA A 56 -12.30 -20.04 18.72
C ALA A 56 -13.15 -19.69 19.95
N ASP A 57 -13.99 -20.63 20.40
CA ASP A 57 -14.82 -20.44 21.59
C ASP A 57 -13.96 -20.25 22.85
N PHE A 58 -12.87 -21.00 22.98
CA PHE A 58 -11.90 -20.79 24.05
C PHE A 58 -11.29 -19.39 24.04
N LEU A 59 -10.76 -18.96 22.88
CA LEU A 59 -10.11 -17.66 22.74
C LEU A 59 -11.11 -16.52 23.02
N LYS A 60 -12.35 -16.64 22.54
CA LYS A 60 -13.41 -15.66 22.79
C LYS A 60 -13.85 -15.64 24.24
N LYS A 61 -14.01 -16.80 24.88
CA LYS A 61 -14.39 -16.92 26.30
C LYS A 61 -13.39 -16.24 27.24
N HIS A 62 -12.12 -16.24 26.86
CA HIS A 62 -11.03 -15.68 27.65
C HIS A 62 -10.54 -14.32 27.14
N ASP A 63 -11.34 -13.65 26.29
CA ASP A 63 -11.06 -12.31 25.75
C ASP A 63 -9.67 -12.17 25.09
N PHE A 64 -9.17 -13.25 24.47
CA PHE A 64 -7.91 -13.22 23.75
C PHE A 64 -8.05 -12.37 22.49
N SER A 65 -7.54 -11.15 22.59
CA SER A 65 -7.25 -10.33 21.41
C SER A 65 -5.90 -10.71 20.82
N GLY A 66 -5.64 -10.13 19.66
CA GLY A 66 -4.41 -10.29 18.92
C GLY A 66 -3.13 -10.16 19.72
N LYS A 67 -3.05 -9.11 20.53
CA LYS A 67 -1.90 -8.80 21.39
C LYS A 67 -1.61 -9.93 22.36
N TYR A 68 -2.65 -10.61 22.84
CA TYR A 68 -2.51 -11.71 23.79
C TYR A 68 -2.03 -12.99 23.12
N LEU A 69 -2.38 -13.23 21.85
CA LEU A 69 -1.88 -14.39 21.10
C LEU A 69 -0.34 -14.44 21.08
N GLU A 70 0.34 -13.30 21.09
CA GLU A 70 1.81 -13.25 21.10
C GLU A 70 2.40 -13.85 22.38
N THR A 71 1.67 -13.70 23.49
CA THR A 71 2.07 -14.11 24.83
C THR A 71 1.60 -15.50 25.22
N ILE A 72 0.79 -16.18 24.39
CA ILE A 72 0.31 -17.53 24.68
C ILE A 72 1.49 -18.49 24.66
N THR A 73 1.68 -19.20 25.77
CA THR A 73 2.63 -20.31 25.90
C THR A 73 1.90 -21.61 26.23
N HIS A 74 2.59 -22.73 26.10
CA HIS A 74 2.05 -24.03 26.50
C HIS A 74 1.63 -24.03 27.98
N GLU A 75 2.43 -23.45 28.87
CA GLU A 75 2.13 -23.37 30.31
C GLU A 75 0.86 -22.55 30.57
N LEU A 76 0.64 -21.48 29.80
CA LEU A 76 -0.57 -20.67 29.92
C LEU A 76 -1.81 -21.47 29.49
N LEU A 77 -1.72 -22.20 28.37
CA LEU A 77 -2.82 -23.05 27.89
C LEU A 77 -3.17 -24.18 28.87
N VAL A 78 -2.15 -24.80 29.48
CA VAL A 78 -2.33 -25.80 30.54
C VAL A 78 -3.09 -25.20 31.74
N ARG A 79 -2.76 -23.96 32.17
CA ARG A 79 -3.49 -23.29 33.26
C ARG A 79 -4.95 -23.03 32.93
N TYR A 80 -5.28 -22.81 31.66
CA TYR A 80 -6.66 -22.67 31.19
C TYR A 80 -7.31 -24.00 30.79
N ASN A 81 -6.68 -25.14 31.12
CA ASN A 81 -7.17 -26.49 30.85
C ASN A 81 -7.35 -26.80 29.35
N MET A 82 -6.63 -26.10 28.47
CA MET A 82 -6.52 -26.44 27.04
C MET A 82 -5.31 -27.38 26.87
N LEU A 83 -5.58 -28.66 26.63
CA LEU A 83 -4.57 -29.72 26.59
C LEU A 83 -4.59 -30.49 25.26
N GLY A 84 -3.50 -31.20 24.97
CA GLY A 84 -3.41 -32.13 23.85
C GLY A 84 -3.45 -31.45 22.48
N GLY A 85 -4.10 -32.09 21.50
CA GLY A 85 -4.12 -31.65 20.09
C GLY A 85 -4.62 -30.22 19.86
N HIS A 86 -5.54 -29.74 20.70
CA HIS A 86 -6.07 -28.37 20.63
C HIS A 86 -5.00 -27.32 20.94
N ALA A 87 -4.22 -27.54 22.02
CA ALA A 87 -3.15 -26.64 22.43
C ALA A 87 -2.01 -26.62 21.39
N ALA A 88 -1.65 -27.80 20.87
CA ALA A 88 -0.62 -27.92 19.83
C ALA A 88 -1.03 -27.22 18.53
N SER A 89 -2.27 -27.41 18.06
CA SER A 89 -2.82 -26.73 16.87
C SER A 89 -2.77 -25.20 17.01
N LEU A 90 -3.24 -24.68 18.15
CA LEU A 90 -3.24 -23.24 18.42
C LEU A 90 -1.81 -22.67 18.46
N LEU A 91 -0.89 -23.30 19.18
CA LEU A 91 0.50 -22.82 19.27
C LEU A 91 1.21 -22.84 17.91
N LEU A 92 1.01 -23.89 17.12
CA LEU A 92 1.59 -24.00 15.78
C LEU A 92 1.04 -22.90 14.86
N ALA A 93 -0.27 -22.64 14.92
CA ALA A 93 -0.89 -21.58 14.14
C ALA A 93 -0.39 -20.18 14.56
N ILE A 94 -0.21 -19.93 15.85
CA ILE A 94 0.37 -18.68 16.37
C ILE A 94 1.82 -18.51 15.91
N ASN A 95 2.63 -19.57 15.94
CA ASN A 95 4.01 -19.50 15.47
C ASN A 95 4.08 -19.17 13.97
N LYS A 96 3.21 -19.76 13.15
CA LYS A 96 3.11 -19.43 11.71
C LYS A 96 2.75 -17.96 11.47
N LEU A 97 1.86 -17.38 12.29
CA LEU A 97 1.54 -15.95 12.24
C LEU A 97 2.76 -15.07 12.58
N LYS A 98 3.56 -15.49 13.57
CA LYS A 98 4.80 -14.78 13.96
C LYS A 98 5.86 -14.82 12.86
N GLU A 99 6.09 -15.99 12.28
CA GLU A 99 7.06 -16.21 11.18
C GLU A 99 6.73 -15.37 9.95
N THR A 100 5.46 -15.35 9.54
CA THR A 100 4.99 -14.57 8.37
C THR A 100 5.24 -13.07 8.56
N THR A 101 5.04 -12.56 9.79
CA THR A 101 5.25 -11.14 10.11
C THR A 101 6.72 -10.73 10.06
N GLN A 102 7.63 -11.59 10.54
CA GLN A 102 9.07 -11.30 10.51
C GLN A 102 9.64 -11.38 9.09
N GLN A 103 9.14 -12.32 8.28
CA GLN A 103 9.54 -12.47 6.89
C GLN A 103 9.20 -11.22 6.05
N ASP A 104 8.00 -10.67 6.20
CA ASP A 104 7.57 -9.46 5.47
C ASP A 104 8.42 -8.22 5.81
N LEU A 105 8.84 -8.08 7.06
CA LEU A 105 9.70 -6.96 7.50
C LEU A 105 11.14 -7.12 7.00
N GLY A 106 11.65 -8.35 6.97
CA GLY A 106 12.91 -8.69 6.32
C GLY A 106 12.87 -8.35 4.82
N ASN A 107 11.78 -8.69 4.14
CA ASN A 107 11.63 -8.50 2.70
C ASN A 107 11.75 -7.03 2.26
N ILE A 108 11.10 -6.09 2.96
CA ILE A 108 11.16 -4.66 2.57
C ILE A 108 12.52 -4.02 2.85
N THR A 109 13.19 -4.45 3.92
CA THR A 109 14.56 -4.02 4.25
C THR A 109 15.54 -4.54 3.20
N GLN A 110 15.48 -5.82 2.86
CA GLN A 110 16.32 -6.43 1.83
C GLN A 110 16.04 -5.85 0.45
N PHE A 111 14.78 -5.53 0.13
CA PHE A 111 14.42 -4.79 -1.07
C PHE A 111 15.23 -3.49 -1.16
N TRP A 112 15.22 -2.65 -0.13
CA TRP A 112 15.97 -1.38 -0.16
C TRP A 112 17.48 -1.60 -0.31
N LEU A 113 18.07 -2.51 0.47
CA LEU A 113 19.51 -2.74 0.47
C LEU A 113 20.03 -3.28 -0.87
N THR A 114 19.20 -4.03 -1.60
CA THR A 114 19.56 -4.65 -2.88
C THR A 114 19.11 -3.83 -4.10
N LEU A 115 18.21 -2.86 -3.92
CA LEU A 115 17.72 -2.01 -5.01
C LEU A 115 18.81 -1.28 -5.80
N PRO A 116 19.95 -0.83 -5.22
CA PRO A 116 21.05 -0.24 -6.00
C PRO A 116 21.64 -1.19 -7.05
N GLN A 117 21.48 -2.50 -6.87
CA GLN A 117 22.00 -3.54 -7.77
C GLN A 117 20.96 -3.94 -8.83
N ALA A 118 19.73 -3.42 -8.75
CA ALA A 118 18.64 -3.77 -9.65
C ALA A 118 18.98 -3.40 -11.11
N ASN A 119 18.61 -4.30 -12.02
CA ASN A 119 18.81 -4.11 -13.45
C ASN A 119 17.58 -3.43 -14.06
N SER A 120 17.79 -2.41 -14.88
CA SER A 120 16.73 -1.74 -15.60
C SER A 120 16.96 -1.83 -17.10
N THR A 121 15.91 -2.21 -17.84
CA THR A 121 15.78 -2.00 -19.28
C THR A 121 14.82 -0.84 -19.54
N HIS A 122 14.45 -0.59 -20.80
CA HIS A 122 13.52 0.48 -21.15
C HIS A 122 12.12 0.29 -20.54
N ASP A 123 11.65 -0.94 -20.34
CA ASP A 123 10.28 -1.17 -19.86
C ASP A 123 10.23 -2.00 -18.58
N THR A 124 11.38 -2.36 -18.01
CA THR A 124 11.44 -3.31 -16.90
C THR A 124 12.49 -2.90 -15.88
N LEU A 125 12.11 -2.98 -14.61
CA LEU A 125 13.02 -2.93 -13.47
C LEU A 125 13.00 -4.31 -12.81
N THR A 126 14.07 -5.07 -12.97
CA THR A 126 14.25 -6.40 -12.37
C THR A 126 14.88 -6.25 -10.99
N LEU A 127 14.17 -6.74 -9.98
CA LEU A 127 14.55 -6.67 -8.57
C LEU A 127 15.38 -7.90 -8.19
N LEU A 128 16.48 -7.70 -7.46
CA LEU A 128 17.24 -8.82 -6.88
C LEU A 128 16.45 -9.49 -5.76
N HIS A 129 15.77 -8.68 -4.95
CA HIS A 129 14.87 -9.16 -3.93
C HIS A 129 13.42 -8.83 -4.31
N PRO A 130 12.54 -9.84 -4.48
CA PRO A 130 11.16 -9.60 -4.84
C PRO A 130 10.43 -8.71 -3.83
N LEU A 131 9.54 -7.87 -4.32
CA LEU A 131 8.61 -7.10 -3.49
C LEU A 131 7.22 -7.72 -3.62
N ASN A 132 6.66 -8.29 -2.54
CA ASN A 132 5.37 -9.00 -2.58
C ASN A 132 5.25 -10.01 -3.74
N ASN A 133 6.32 -10.79 -3.99
CA ASN A 133 6.47 -11.78 -5.08
C ASN A 133 6.74 -11.23 -6.49
N PHE A 134 6.76 -9.91 -6.71
CA PHE A 134 7.17 -9.35 -8.00
C PHE A 134 8.69 -9.42 -8.16
N LYS A 135 9.15 -10.21 -9.13
CA LYS A 135 10.56 -10.24 -9.55
C LYS A 135 10.91 -9.05 -10.44
N SER A 136 9.94 -8.57 -11.21
CA SER A 136 10.10 -7.46 -12.14
C SER A 136 8.94 -6.48 -12.03
N ILE A 137 9.26 -5.19 -12.14
CA ILE A 137 8.29 -4.10 -12.26
C ILE A 137 8.27 -3.65 -13.71
N TYR A 138 7.09 -3.62 -14.33
CA TYR A 138 6.90 -2.95 -15.61
C TYR A 138 6.94 -1.43 -15.40
N VAL A 139 7.85 -0.76 -16.11
CA VAL A 139 8.08 0.68 -16.01
C VAL A 139 7.17 1.39 -17.01
N ARG A 140 6.03 1.88 -16.53
CA ARG A 140 5.04 2.59 -17.35
C ARG A 140 5.58 3.94 -17.81
N ASN A 141 5.16 4.40 -18.98
CA ASN A 141 5.52 5.74 -19.49
C ASN A 141 5.15 6.85 -18.49
N CYS A 142 3.96 6.77 -17.89
CA CYS A 142 3.55 7.77 -16.89
C CYS A 142 4.46 7.80 -15.65
N TYR A 143 5.15 6.69 -15.32
CA TYR A 143 6.11 6.70 -14.21
C TYR A 143 7.33 7.56 -14.57
N ARG A 144 7.78 7.52 -15.82
CA ARG A 144 8.89 8.35 -16.31
C ARG A 144 8.51 9.82 -16.26
N ASP A 145 7.32 10.17 -16.76
CA ASP A 145 6.79 11.54 -16.68
C ASP A 145 6.73 12.06 -15.25
N PHE A 146 6.32 11.22 -14.29
CA PHE A 146 6.28 11.61 -12.88
C PHE A 146 7.69 11.79 -12.29
N VAL A 147 8.65 10.93 -12.64
CA VAL A 147 10.05 11.09 -12.23
C VAL A 147 10.63 12.39 -12.77
N GLU A 148 10.37 12.74 -14.03
CA GLU A 148 10.83 14.00 -14.64
C GLU A 148 10.29 15.23 -13.91
N ILE A 149 8.98 15.27 -13.61
CA ILE A 149 8.38 16.35 -12.82
C ILE A 149 9.07 16.51 -11.47
N ILE A 150 9.41 15.39 -10.83
CA ILE A 150 10.11 15.39 -9.53
C ILE A 150 11.53 15.93 -9.69
N LYS A 151 12.30 15.42 -10.67
CA LYS A 151 13.68 15.86 -10.93
C LYS A 151 13.76 17.34 -11.30
N ASP A 152 12.86 17.82 -12.15
CA ASP A 152 12.80 19.24 -12.52
C ASP A 152 12.59 20.13 -11.29
N TYR A 153 11.72 19.71 -10.38
CA TYR A 153 11.48 20.43 -9.15
C TYR A 153 12.71 20.41 -8.22
N LEU A 154 13.33 19.25 -8.04
CA LEU A 154 14.50 19.10 -7.18
C LEU A 154 15.66 19.96 -7.69
N LYS A 155 15.93 19.93 -8.99
CA LYS A 155 16.91 20.79 -9.64
C LYS A 155 16.60 22.27 -9.46
N MET A 156 15.34 22.68 -9.68
CA MET A 156 14.92 24.07 -9.45
C MET A 156 15.15 24.50 -7.99
N LYS A 157 14.91 23.60 -7.02
CA LYS A 157 15.12 23.89 -5.59
C LYS A 157 16.60 24.04 -5.26
N GLU A 158 17.45 23.17 -5.79
CA GLU A 158 18.92 23.25 -5.64
C GLU A 158 19.49 24.55 -6.25
N ASP A 159 19.07 24.90 -7.48
CA ASP A 159 19.56 26.09 -8.19
C ASP A 159 19.16 27.42 -7.54
N ASN A 160 18.09 27.44 -6.73
CA ASN A 160 17.51 28.65 -6.15
C ASN A 160 17.66 28.73 -4.61
N GLU A 161 18.48 27.87 -4.01
CA GLU A 161 18.87 28.03 -2.61
C GLU A 161 19.63 29.35 -2.38
N PRO A 162 19.42 30.05 -1.24
CA PRO A 162 18.60 29.69 -0.08
C PRO A 162 17.14 30.20 -0.15
N LYS A 163 16.70 30.82 -1.26
CA LYS A 163 15.39 31.51 -1.38
C LYS A 163 14.19 30.56 -1.27
N MET A 164 14.41 29.26 -1.43
CA MET A 164 13.37 28.22 -1.43
C MET A 164 13.38 27.31 -0.20
N LEU A 165 14.13 27.66 0.87
CA LEU A 165 14.21 26.85 2.10
C LEU A 165 12.83 26.60 2.73
N ASN A 166 11.88 27.53 2.56
CA ASN A 166 10.51 27.47 3.07
C ASN A 166 9.46 27.22 1.97
N PHE A 167 9.88 26.79 0.77
CA PHE A 167 8.97 26.47 -0.32
C PHE A 167 8.60 24.99 -0.26
N ASN A 168 7.35 24.71 0.08
CA ASN A 168 6.83 23.36 0.10
C ASN A 168 6.25 23.03 -1.27
N ALA A 169 6.73 22.00 -1.94
CA ALA A 169 6.09 21.51 -3.16
C ALA A 169 5.77 20.04 -3.04
N GLY A 170 4.87 19.61 -3.91
CA GLY A 170 4.60 18.21 -4.03
C GLY A 170 3.88 17.84 -5.29
N LEU A 171 3.89 16.55 -5.55
CA LEU A 171 3.18 15.92 -6.65
C LEU A 171 2.05 15.10 -6.06
N ASN A 172 0.81 15.43 -6.40
CA ASN A 172 -0.34 14.58 -6.16
C ASN A 172 -0.56 13.70 -7.40
N ILE A 173 -0.43 12.39 -7.25
CA ILE A 173 -0.77 11.39 -8.26
C ILE A 173 -2.08 10.71 -7.84
N SER A 174 -3.15 11.03 -8.54
CA SER A 174 -4.47 10.43 -8.29
C SER A 174 -4.80 9.35 -9.32
N GLY A 175 -5.65 8.41 -8.97
CA GLY A 175 -6.21 7.45 -9.93
C GLY A 175 -6.83 6.24 -9.26
N ASP A 176 -7.52 5.41 -10.02
CA ASP A 176 -8.35 4.32 -9.49
C ASP A 176 -7.56 3.28 -8.69
N ALA A 177 -8.25 2.59 -7.77
CA ALA A 177 -7.62 1.56 -6.96
C ALA A 177 -7.08 0.44 -7.86
N GLY A 178 -5.80 0.10 -7.69
CA GLY A 178 -5.21 -1.04 -8.41
C GLY A 178 -4.53 -0.75 -9.75
N ILE A 179 -4.42 0.50 -10.18
CA ILE A 179 -3.73 0.88 -11.44
C ILE A 179 -2.19 1.01 -11.32
N GLY A 180 -1.59 0.60 -10.20
CA GLY A 180 -0.13 0.64 -10.02
C GLY A 180 0.46 1.85 -9.28
N LYS A 181 -0.35 2.70 -8.63
CA LYS A 181 0.16 3.85 -7.84
C LYS A 181 1.20 3.47 -6.79
N SER A 182 0.97 2.41 -6.02
CA SER A 182 1.95 1.94 -5.01
C SER A 182 3.19 1.31 -5.68
N THR A 183 3.05 0.74 -6.87
CA THR A 183 4.14 0.17 -7.67
C THR A 183 5.07 1.25 -8.26
N PHE A 184 4.61 2.49 -8.36
CA PHE A 184 5.46 3.63 -8.71
C PHE A 184 6.54 3.92 -7.66
N ALA A 185 6.27 3.69 -6.36
CA ALA A 185 7.20 4.06 -5.30
C ALA A 185 8.57 3.33 -5.43
N PRO A 186 8.62 1.99 -5.59
CA PRO A 186 9.87 1.28 -5.87
C PRO A 186 10.65 1.83 -7.07
N TYR A 187 9.97 2.19 -8.15
CA TYR A 187 10.62 2.74 -9.35
C TYR A 187 11.18 4.15 -9.10
N LEU A 188 10.41 5.01 -8.42
CA LEU A 188 10.89 6.33 -8.02
C LEU A 188 12.12 6.22 -7.10
N ILE A 189 12.08 5.31 -6.13
CA ILE A 189 13.20 5.03 -5.24
C ILE A 189 14.41 4.60 -6.07
N TYR A 190 14.23 3.69 -7.01
CA TYR A 190 15.29 3.21 -7.91
C TYR A 190 15.92 4.34 -8.75
N GLU A 191 15.13 5.30 -9.21
CA GLU A 191 15.64 6.40 -10.03
C GLU A 191 16.43 7.43 -9.23
N LEU A 192 15.94 7.88 -8.06
CA LEU A 192 16.63 8.94 -7.31
C LEU A 192 17.72 8.41 -6.36
N GLN A 193 17.75 7.12 -6.02
CA GLN A 193 18.87 6.54 -5.27
C GLN A 193 20.21 6.66 -6.02
N LYS A 194 20.17 6.76 -7.36
CA LYS A 194 21.35 6.97 -8.23
C LYS A 194 22.07 8.27 -7.87
N GLU A 195 21.33 9.25 -7.35
CA GLU A 195 21.79 10.57 -6.91
C GLU A 195 21.84 10.68 -5.36
N LYS A 196 21.72 9.53 -4.66
CA LYS A 196 21.75 9.38 -3.20
C LYS A 196 20.64 10.16 -2.45
N TYR A 197 19.45 10.22 -3.03
CA TYR A 197 18.27 10.72 -2.33
C TYR A 197 17.80 9.72 -1.26
N SER A 198 17.41 10.25 -0.09
CA SER A 198 16.75 9.51 0.98
C SER A 198 15.23 9.53 0.80
N PHE A 199 14.55 8.52 1.34
CA PHE A 199 13.12 8.33 1.19
C PHE A 199 12.44 8.04 2.51
N ILE A 200 11.36 8.76 2.76
CA ILE A 200 10.41 8.48 3.82
C ILE A 200 9.16 7.88 3.16
N TYR A 201 8.96 6.58 3.32
CA TYR A 201 7.83 5.86 2.74
C TYR A 201 6.76 5.60 3.79
N HIS A 202 5.61 6.27 3.64
CA HIS A 202 4.52 6.27 4.60
C HIS A 202 3.22 5.89 3.89
N SER A 203 2.81 4.63 4.03
CA SER A 203 1.67 4.08 3.29
C SER A 203 0.59 3.55 4.24
N ILE A 204 -0.68 3.71 3.86
CA ILE A 204 -1.81 3.00 4.48
C ILE A 204 -1.62 1.49 4.39
N HIS A 205 -0.84 1.00 3.43
CA HIS A 205 -0.52 -0.41 3.28
C HIS A 205 0.60 -0.86 4.23
N ASN A 206 1.25 0.08 4.92
CA ASN A 206 2.20 -0.18 6.01
C ASN A 206 1.50 -0.18 7.38
N THR A 207 0.16 -0.10 7.42
CA THR A 207 -0.63 -0.32 8.65
C THR A 207 -0.78 -1.80 8.98
N ARG A 208 -0.12 -2.69 8.22
CA ARG A 208 -0.31 -4.14 8.37
C ARG A 208 -0.09 -4.58 9.81
N TYR A 209 0.67 -3.85 10.65
CA TYR A 209 1.03 -4.28 12.00
C TYR A 209 0.68 -3.35 13.18
N MET A 210 0.09 -2.18 12.95
CA MET A 210 -0.21 -1.23 14.03
C MET A 210 -1.47 -0.40 13.74
N LYS A 211 -2.06 0.19 14.80
CA LYS A 211 -3.14 1.19 14.70
C LYS A 211 -2.75 2.40 13.85
N PHE A 212 -1.45 2.61 13.63
CA PHE A 212 -0.88 3.67 12.81
C PHE A 212 0.03 3.09 11.71
N PRO A 213 0.03 3.66 10.50
CA PRO A 213 0.93 3.25 9.42
C PRO A 213 2.39 3.39 9.82
N LEU A 214 3.19 2.33 9.63
CA LEU A 214 4.63 2.39 9.83
C LEU A 214 5.29 3.27 8.75
N ILE A 215 6.32 3.99 9.16
CA ILE A 215 7.13 4.84 8.30
C ILE A 215 8.47 4.15 8.09
N TYR A 216 8.77 3.82 6.84
CA TYR A 216 10.11 3.34 6.47
C TYR A 216 10.97 4.55 6.09
N TYR A 217 12.13 4.65 6.71
CA TYR A 217 13.14 5.63 6.33
C TYR A 217 14.32 4.92 5.69
N PHE A 218 14.50 5.18 4.40
CA PHE A 218 15.57 4.67 3.55
C PHE A 218 16.60 5.78 3.35
N THR A 219 17.84 5.55 3.75
CA THR A 219 18.90 6.58 3.71
C THR A 219 20.27 5.95 3.51
N TYR A 220 21.33 6.74 3.63
CA TYR A 220 22.72 6.28 3.57
C TYR A 220 23.44 6.58 4.88
N ASP A 221 24.39 5.71 5.25
CA ASP A 221 25.34 6.00 6.33
C ASP A 221 26.40 7.03 5.90
N ILE A 222 27.29 7.40 6.83
CA ILE A 222 28.37 8.37 6.57
C ILE A 222 29.39 7.86 5.52
N GLN A 223 29.42 6.55 5.26
CA GLN A 223 30.24 5.93 4.21
C GLN A 223 29.49 5.83 2.87
N GLY A 224 28.24 6.25 2.81
CA GLY A 224 27.41 6.22 1.60
C GLY A 224 26.75 4.86 1.32
N ASN A 225 26.76 3.91 2.27
CA ASN A 225 26.09 2.62 2.14
C ASN A 225 24.59 2.76 2.46
N PRO A 226 23.70 2.04 1.74
CA PRO A 226 22.27 2.10 2.01
C PRO A 226 21.96 1.54 3.40
N THR A 227 21.09 2.23 4.14
CA THR A 227 20.58 1.82 5.45
C THR A 227 19.08 2.09 5.52
N SER A 228 18.37 1.34 6.37
CA SER A 228 16.94 1.54 6.58
C SER A 228 16.57 1.50 8.06
N SER A 229 15.57 2.27 8.44
CA SER A 229 14.99 2.26 9.78
C SER A 229 13.47 2.37 9.72
N ILE A 230 12.80 1.97 10.79
CA ILE A 230 11.33 1.98 10.90
C ILE A 230 10.94 2.91 12.03
N HIS A 231 9.96 3.75 11.78
CA HIS A 231 9.49 4.79 12.70
C HIS A 231 7.97 4.74 12.84
N THR A 232 7.49 5.19 13.99
CA THR A 232 6.05 5.34 14.26
C THR A 232 5.56 6.78 14.08
N SER A 233 6.49 7.74 14.04
CA SER A 233 6.22 9.15 13.84
C SER A 233 7.31 9.79 12.98
N LEU A 234 6.91 10.72 12.10
CA LEU A 234 7.86 11.51 11.30
C LEU A 234 8.84 12.32 12.17
N ARG A 235 8.46 12.62 13.42
CA ARG A 235 9.31 13.37 14.36
C ARG A 235 10.48 12.54 14.90
N ASP A 236 10.38 11.22 14.82
CA ASP A 236 11.39 10.29 15.35
C ASP A 236 12.51 10.03 14.32
N ILE A 237 12.30 10.46 13.08
CA ILE A 237 13.30 10.37 12.02
C ILE A 237 14.44 11.34 12.39
N PRO A 238 15.69 10.83 12.53
CA PRO A 238 16.83 11.60 13.03
C PRO A 238 16.98 12.96 12.36
N PRO A 239 17.52 13.97 13.07
CA PRO A 239 17.54 15.34 12.61
C PRO A 239 18.27 15.43 11.27
N ASN A 240 17.51 15.73 10.22
CA ASN A 240 18.05 16.03 8.91
C ASN A 240 18.63 17.45 8.98
N ASP A 241 19.91 17.61 8.69
CA ASP A 241 20.47 18.93 8.38
C ASP A 241 19.80 19.50 7.12
N SER A 242 20.02 20.79 6.84
CA SER A 242 19.39 21.46 5.69
C SER A 242 19.70 20.77 4.35
N SER A 243 20.90 20.20 4.19
CA SER A 243 21.31 19.51 2.96
C SER A 243 20.57 18.19 2.79
N GLN A 244 20.46 17.39 3.85
CA GLN A 244 19.73 16.13 3.84
C GLN A 244 18.23 16.35 3.64
N LYS A 245 17.65 17.45 4.15
CA LYS A 245 16.25 17.82 3.88
C LYS A 245 15.97 18.07 2.40
N LEU A 246 16.90 18.68 1.67
CA LEU A 246 16.78 18.88 0.21
C LEU A 246 16.84 17.55 -0.53
N LYS A 247 17.64 16.60 -0.03
CA LYS A 247 17.80 15.26 -0.59
C LYS A 247 16.85 14.21 0.00
N THR A 248 15.76 14.62 0.65
CA THR A 248 14.77 13.69 1.21
C THR A 248 13.41 13.84 0.54
N ILE A 249 12.88 12.73 0.03
CA ILE A 249 11.54 12.63 -0.55
C ILE A 249 10.59 12.02 0.46
N TYR A 250 9.44 12.65 0.68
CA TYR A 250 8.36 12.11 1.49
C TYR A 250 7.28 11.50 0.59
N PHE A 251 7.28 10.17 0.47
CA PHE A 251 6.30 9.44 -0.32
C PHE A 251 5.16 8.95 0.57
N VAL A 252 3.94 9.35 0.23
CA VAL A 252 2.74 9.12 1.02
C VAL A 252 1.70 8.40 0.18
N ASP A 253 1.23 7.25 0.65
CA ASP A 253 0.28 6.42 -0.09
C ASP A 253 -1.00 6.16 0.71
N GLY A 254 -2.12 6.70 0.23
CA GLY A 254 -3.44 6.41 0.78
C GLY A 254 -3.69 6.95 2.20
N ILE A 255 -2.87 7.86 2.70
CA ILE A 255 -3.05 8.54 4.00
C ILE A 255 -2.81 10.04 3.87
N LYS A 256 -3.32 10.82 4.84
CA LYS A 256 -3.17 12.27 4.85
C LYS A 256 -1.69 12.66 5.07
N PRO A 257 -1.07 13.44 4.18
CA PRO A 257 0.32 13.87 4.35
C PRO A 257 0.44 14.92 5.45
N LEU A 258 1.60 14.96 6.12
CA LEU A 258 1.94 16.05 7.04
C LEU A 258 2.26 17.31 6.23
N LEU A 259 1.41 18.33 6.30
CA LEU A 259 1.52 19.52 5.45
C LEU A 259 2.65 20.48 5.86
N THR A 260 3.16 20.35 7.09
CA THR A 260 4.21 21.19 7.68
C THR A 260 5.61 20.66 7.43
N THR A 261 5.75 19.55 6.68
CA THR A 261 7.06 19.02 6.32
C THR A 261 7.75 19.90 5.27
N GLU A 262 9.08 19.99 5.34
CA GLU A 262 9.94 20.70 4.38
C GLU A 262 10.39 19.80 3.21
N PHE A 263 10.07 18.51 3.26
CA PHE A 263 10.39 17.53 2.23
C PHE A 263 9.51 17.71 0.99
N PHE A 264 10.07 17.43 -0.18
CA PHE A 264 9.23 17.27 -1.37
C PHE A 264 8.29 16.08 -1.17
N THR A 265 6.99 16.33 -1.25
CA THR A 265 5.99 15.31 -0.94
C THR A 265 5.37 14.73 -2.20
N VAL A 266 5.46 13.42 -2.38
CA VAL A 266 4.69 12.68 -3.40
C VAL A 266 3.50 12.03 -2.70
N LEU A 267 2.29 12.44 -3.06
CA LEU A 267 1.04 11.88 -2.52
C LEU A 267 0.37 11.01 -3.59
N THR A 268 0.15 9.73 -3.30
CA THR A 268 -0.71 8.85 -4.10
C THR A 268 -2.06 8.62 -3.42
N ASN A 269 -3.16 8.77 -4.17
CA ASN A 269 -4.51 8.60 -3.61
C ASN A 269 -5.56 8.15 -4.65
N SER A 270 -6.67 7.61 -4.16
CA SER A 270 -7.90 7.45 -4.95
C SER A 270 -8.59 8.80 -5.16
N PRO A 271 -9.17 9.10 -6.33
CA PRO A 271 -9.93 10.34 -6.56
C PRO A 271 -11.08 10.53 -5.58
N SER A 272 -11.67 9.42 -5.12
CA SER A 272 -12.77 9.41 -4.15
C SER A 272 -12.38 9.82 -2.72
N ALA A 273 -11.10 9.75 -2.36
CA ALA A 273 -10.62 10.00 -0.99
C ALA A 273 -10.29 11.50 -0.78
N LYS A 274 -11.31 12.36 -0.93
CA LYS A 274 -11.16 13.83 -0.92
C LYS A 274 -10.47 14.34 0.35
N GLU A 275 -10.83 13.78 1.50
CA GLU A 275 -10.29 14.09 2.83
C GLU A 275 -8.77 13.88 2.96
N ILE A 276 -8.19 13.05 2.09
CA ILE A 276 -6.75 12.78 2.07
C ILE A 276 -5.98 13.90 1.37
N TYR A 277 -6.49 14.39 0.23
CA TYR A 277 -5.72 15.24 -0.67
C TYR A 277 -6.17 16.69 -0.74
N GLU A 278 -7.37 17.04 -0.26
CA GLU A 278 -7.94 18.37 -0.46
C GLU A 278 -7.03 19.47 0.10
N ASP A 279 -6.63 19.34 1.36
CA ASP A 279 -5.72 20.30 2.00
C ASP A 279 -4.31 20.26 1.38
N PHE A 280 -3.90 19.08 0.89
CA PHE A 280 -2.61 18.94 0.23
C PHE A 280 -2.56 19.77 -1.05
N ARG A 281 -3.63 19.76 -1.86
CA ARG A 281 -3.77 20.53 -3.10
C ARG A 281 -3.98 22.02 -2.88
N LYS A 282 -4.72 22.40 -1.84
CA LYS A 282 -5.01 23.82 -1.52
C LYS A 282 -3.79 24.59 -1.01
N GLY A 283 -2.82 23.90 -0.41
CA GLY A 283 -1.81 24.55 0.43
C GLY A 283 -2.37 24.77 1.83
N ALA A 284 -1.56 24.55 2.86
CA ALA A 284 -2.00 24.75 4.24
C ALA A 284 -2.23 26.25 4.51
N PRO A 285 -3.24 26.63 5.33
CA PRO A 285 -3.33 27.97 5.89
C PRO A 285 -2.02 28.31 6.61
N GLY A 286 -1.32 29.36 6.18
CA GLY A 286 0.00 29.75 6.70
C GLY A 286 1.21 29.24 5.91
N ALA A 287 1.02 28.50 4.80
CA ALA A 287 2.08 28.09 3.87
C ALA A 287 1.85 28.71 2.48
N PRO A 288 2.06 30.04 2.31
CA PRO A 288 1.68 30.79 1.10
C PRO A 288 2.44 30.37 -0.18
N ASN A 289 3.48 29.56 -0.05
CA ASN A 289 4.37 29.16 -1.14
C ASN A 289 4.25 27.66 -1.49
N LYS A 290 3.05 27.07 -1.36
CA LYS A 290 2.84 25.66 -1.71
C LYS A 290 2.39 25.46 -3.16
N ARG A 291 3.28 24.95 -4.02
CA ARG A 291 2.90 24.52 -5.39
C ARG A 291 2.70 23.00 -5.41
N THR A 292 1.45 22.59 -5.59
CA THR A 292 1.12 21.17 -5.80
C THR A 292 0.80 20.93 -7.27
N VAL A 293 1.59 20.08 -7.91
CA VAL A 293 1.28 19.57 -9.24
C VAL A 293 0.32 18.40 -9.06
N VAL A 294 -0.77 18.39 -9.82
CA VAL A 294 -1.73 17.28 -9.82
C VAL A 294 -1.61 16.52 -11.14
N ARG A 295 -1.53 15.20 -11.06
CA ARG A 295 -1.55 14.28 -12.20
C ARG A 295 -2.51 13.14 -11.93
N TYR A 296 -3.10 12.64 -13.01
CA TYR A 296 -3.87 11.40 -13.01
C TYR A 296 -2.98 10.29 -13.55
N MET A 297 -2.88 9.16 -12.85
CA MET A 297 -2.26 7.95 -13.37
C MET A 297 -3.29 7.23 -14.25
N PRO A 298 -3.00 6.97 -15.52
CA PRO A 298 -3.95 6.30 -16.40
C PRO A 298 -4.11 4.83 -16.02
N GLU A 299 -5.25 4.25 -16.42
CA GLU A 299 -5.44 2.80 -16.46
C GLU A 299 -4.38 2.13 -17.34
N TRP A 300 -4.17 0.83 -17.12
CA TRP A 300 -3.25 0.06 -17.96
C TRP A 300 -3.84 -0.19 -19.35
N SER A 301 -3.06 0.10 -20.39
CA SER A 301 -3.42 -0.35 -21.73
C SER A 301 -3.24 -1.87 -21.85
N TRP A 302 -3.89 -2.47 -22.84
CA TRP A 302 -3.67 -3.88 -23.15
C TRP A 302 -2.19 -4.18 -23.45
N SER A 303 -1.50 -3.33 -24.22
CA SER A 303 -0.08 -3.53 -24.55
C SER A 303 0.83 -3.47 -23.32
N GLU A 304 0.52 -2.61 -22.33
CA GLU A 304 1.23 -2.59 -21.05
C GLU A 304 1.04 -3.91 -20.31
N ILE A 305 -0.18 -4.47 -20.33
CA ILE A 305 -0.50 -5.74 -19.67
C ILE A 305 0.17 -6.93 -20.36
N GLU A 306 0.16 -7.00 -21.69
CA GLU A 306 0.87 -8.04 -22.45
C GLU A 306 2.36 -8.06 -22.11
N THR A 307 2.97 -6.88 -22.06
CA THR A 307 4.39 -6.74 -21.70
C THR A 307 4.63 -7.17 -20.25
N TYR A 308 3.78 -6.72 -19.32
CA TYR A 308 3.84 -7.12 -17.91
C TYR A 308 3.70 -8.64 -17.73
N CYS A 309 2.83 -9.28 -18.50
CA CYS A 309 2.66 -10.74 -18.49
C CYS A 309 3.93 -11.44 -18.99
N SER A 310 4.50 -10.95 -20.09
CA SER A 310 5.72 -11.53 -20.66
C SER A 310 6.92 -11.44 -19.70
N ILE A 311 7.09 -10.35 -18.95
CA ILE A 311 8.26 -10.18 -18.07
C ILE A 311 8.14 -10.91 -16.72
N ASN A 312 6.95 -11.42 -16.39
CA ASN A 312 6.66 -12.13 -15.15
C ASN A 312 6.19 -13.58 -15.39
N ASP A 313 6.35 -14.10 -16.60
CA ASP A 313 5.98 -15.48 -16.98
C ASP A 313 4.50 -15.82 -16.71
N LEU A 314 3.60 -14.88 -17.01
CA LEU A 314 2.17 -15.02 -16.72
C LEU A 314 1.39 -15.52 -17.94
N ASN A 315 0.36 -16.34 -17.70
CA ASN A 315 -0.49 -16.85 -18.77
C ASN A 315 -1.38 -15.74 -19.33
N ILE A 316 -1.04 -15.24 -20.51
CA ILE A 316 -1.73 -14.13 -21.18
C ILE A 316 -3.21 -14.41 -21.47
N GLU A 317 -3.58 -15.65 -21.82
CA GLU A 317 -4.97 -15.99 -22.17
C GLU A 317 -5.88 -15.89 -20.95
N SER A 318 -5.41 -16.32 -19.78
CA SER A 318 -6.19 -16.24 -18.54
C SER A 318 -6.37 -14.80 -18.03
N ILE A 319 -5.44 -13.90 -18.41
CA ILE A 319 -5.46 -12.47 -18.08
C ILE A 319 -6.33 -11.68 -19.07
N LYS A 320 -6.36 -12.08 -20.35
CA LYS A 320 -7.16 -11.45 -21.40
C LYS A 320 -8.64 -11.43 -21.08
N GLU A 321 -9.18 -12.54 -20.58
CA GLU A 321 -10.58 -12.62 -20.14
C GLU A 321 -10.88 -11.65 -18.99
N ILE A 322 -9.96 -11.52 -18.02
CA ILE A 322 -10.12 -10.61 -16.88
C ILE A 322 -10.04 -9.15 -17.37
N TYR A 323 -9.17 -8.84 -18.34
CA TYR A 323 -9.07 -7.50 -18.92
C TYR A 323 -10.36 -7.05 -19.60
N TYR A 324 -11.04 -7.95 -20.32
CA TYR A 324 -12.34 -7.63 -20.91
C TYR A 324 -13.43 -7.30 -19.87
N ILE A 325 -13.29 -7.79 -18.63
CA ILE A 325 -14.25 -7.55 -17.54
C ILE A 325 -13.87 -6.30 -16.72
N TRP A 326 -12.59 -6.17 -16.37
CA TRP A 326 -12.10 -5.18 -15.38
C TRP A 326 -11.25 -4.06 -15.97
N GLY A 327 -10.98 -4.08 -17.29
CA GLY A 327 -10.18 -3.07 -17.96
C GLY A 327 -8.75 -2.98 -17.43
N GLY A 328 -8.16 -1.79 -17.41
CA GLY A 328 -6.76 -1.58 -17.01
C GLY A 328 -6.48 -1.60 -15.51
N ILE A 329 -7.33 -2.22 -14.68
CA ILE A 329 -7.17 -2.29 -13.23
C ILE A 329 -6.35 -3.52 -12.84
N THR A 330 -5.03 -3.35 -12.69
CA THR A 330 -4.12 -4.49 -12.53
C THR A 330 -4.27 -5.28 -11.25
N ARG A 331 -4.86 -4.69 -10.21
CA ARG A 331 -5.12 -5.39 -8.95
C ARG A 331 -6.03 -6.61 -9.11
N CYS A 332 -6.97 -6.58 -10.06
CA CYS A 332 -7.90 -7.69 -10.29
C CYS A 332 -7.22 -8.92 -10.90
N TYR A 333 -5.96 -8.80 -11.37
CA TYR A 333 -5.19 -9.92 -11.86
C TYR A 333 -4.51 -10.73 -10.74
N TYR A 334 -4.28 -10.15 -9.56
CA TYR A 334 -3.44 -10.74 -8.51
C TYR A 334 -3.94 -12.07 -7.90
N ASP A 335 -5.20 -12.45 -8.09
CA ASP A 335 -5.68 -13.77 -7.65
C ASP A 335 -5.29 -14.91 -8.61
N LYS A 336 -4.80 -14.56 -9.82
CA LYS A 336 -4.25 -15.49 -10.82
C LYS A 336 -2.74 -15.33 -11.05
N LEU A 337 -2.08 -14.45 -10.30
CA LEU A 337 -0.62 -14.22 -10.26
C LEU A 337 -0.02 -14.93 -9.06
#